data_AF-X0XTS9-F1
#
_entry.id   AF-X0XTS9-F1
#
_cell.length_a   1.000
_cell.length_b   1.000
_cell.length_c   1.000
_cell.angle_alpha   90.00
_cell.angle_beta   90.00
_cell.angle_gamma   90.00
#
_symmetry.space_group_name_H-M   'P 1'
#
loop_
_entity.id
_entity.type
_entity.pdbx_description
1 polymer ?
#
loop_
_entity_poly.entity_id
_entity_poly.type
_entity_poly.pdbx_seq_one_letter_code
_entity_poly.pdbx_strand_id
1 'polypeptide(L)'
;KGFDAPLQIHRVTGMGGRFDLSLPEDTTRFVELSDEIPVRFALLEGKDVSPRQIEGRVWAGSPNGAKIRSAEVVEELRNIQIQLVESGHVVPGGCSAKVVQGSRAVDGS
;
A
#
# COMPACT_ATOMS: atom_id res chain seq x y z
N LYS A 1 -5.57 -8.02 -26.83
CA LYS A 1 -5.35 -6.56 -26.75
C LYS A 1 -5.24 -6.23 -25.27
N GLY A 2 -4.09 -6.26 -24.61
CA GLY A 2 -2.72 -5.94 -25.02
C GLY A 2 -2.28 -4.92 -23.98
N PHE A 3 -1.71 -5.38 -22.86
CA PHE A 3 -1.30 -4.52 -21.75
C PHE A 3 -0.13 -3.66 -22.22
N ASP A 4 -0.30 -2.34 -22.21
CA ASP A 4 0.67 -1.33 -22.64
C ASP A 4 1.10 -0.51 -21.42
N ALA A 5 1.90 -1.12 -20.54
CA ALA A 5 2.73 -0.44 -19.53
C ALA A 5 3.61 -1.48 -18.82
N PRO A 6 4.90 -1.19 -18.54
CA PRO A 6 5.79 -2.15 -17.91
C PRO A 6 5.38 -2.44 -16.46
N LEU A 7 4.98 -3.68 -16.19
CA LEU A 7 4.73 -4.18 -14.83
C LEU A 7 6.07 -4.44 -14.15
N GLN A 8 6.62 -3.42 -13.47
CA GLN A 8 7.93 -3.53 -12.83
C GLN A 8 7.80 -4.19 -11.45
N ILE A 9 7.79 -5.53 -11.45
CA ILE A 9 7.82 -6.34 -10.22
C ILE A 9 9.24 -6.36 -9.66
N HIS A 10 9.46 -5.78 -8.49
CA HIS A 10 10.68 -5.98 -7.72
C HIS A 10 10.40 -6.86 -6.51
N ARG A 11 11.01 -8.04 -6.49
CA ARG A 11 11.18 -8.86 -5.29
C ARG A 11 12.65 -9.28 -5.24
N VAL A 12 13.39 -8.77 -4.26
CA VAL A 12 14.73 -9.27 -3.95
C VAL A 12 14.84 -9.45 -2.44
N THR A 13 14.54 -10.67 -1.98
CA THR A 13 15.03 -11.17 -0.69
C THR A 13 16.41 -11.79 -0.97
N GLY A 14 17.46 -11.09 -0.57
CA GLY A 14 18.85 -11.46 -0.85
C GLY A 14 19.25 -12.80 -0.23
N MET A 15 20.02 -13.59 -0.97
CA MET A 15 20.97 -14.53 -0.40
C MET A 15 22.36 -14.16 -0.94
N GLY A 16 23.29 -13.94 -0.02
CA GLY A 16 24.58 -13.31 -0.25
C GLY A 16 25.53 -14.09 -1.16
N GLY A 17 26.37 -13.34 -1.88
CA GLY A 17 27.52 -13.85 -2.61
C GLY A 17 28.24 -12.74 -3.38
N ARG A 18 29.57 -12.68 -3.21
CA ARG A 18 30.69 -12.01 -3.94
C ARG A 18 30.49 -10.75 -4.81
N PHE A 19 29.35 -10.08 -4.74
CA PHE A 19 29.12 -8.81 -5.41
C PHE A 19 28.83 -7.79 -4.31
N ASP A 20 29.69 -6.80 -4.21
CA ASP A 20 29.55 -5.64 -3.32
C ASP A 20 28.36 -4.80 -3.82
N LEU A 21 27.16 -5.33 -3.60
CA LEU A 21 25.89 -4.67 -3.86
C LEU A 21 25.56 -3.86 -2.62
N SER A 22 26.16 -2.69 -2.53
CA SER A 22 25.66 -1.64 -1.64
C SER A 22 24.27 -1.25 -2.14
N LEU A 23 23.24 -1.54 -1.35
CA LEU A 23 21.90 -1.01 -1.60
C LEU A 23 22.00 0.51 -1.44
N PRO A 24 21.71 1.33 -2.47
CA PRO A 24 21.65 2.76 -2.30
C PRO A 24 20.57 3.05 -1.26
N GLU A 25 20.97 3.81 -0.25
CA GLU A 25 20.16 4.37 0.83
C GLU A 25 18.66 4.48 0.46
N ASP A 26 17.82 3.76 1.21
CA ASP A 26 16.36 3.69 1.13
C ASP A 26 15.68 5.07 1.29
N THR A 27 15.95 6.01 0.39
CA THR A 27 15.06 7.13 0.15
C THR A 27 13.88 6.58 -0.64
N THR A 28 12.94 5.95 0.08
CA THR A 28 11.69 5.47 -0.48
C THR A 28 10.92 6.67 -1.05
N ARG A 29 11.16 6.98 -2.32
CA ARG A 29 10.49 8.07 -3.02
C ARG A 29 9.11 7.58 -3.42
N PHE A 30 8.10 8.16 -2.79
CA PHE A 30 6.72 7.98 -3.23
C PHE A 30 6.51 8.73 -4.54
N VAL A 31 5.98 8.03 -5.53
CA VAL A 31 5.56 8.58 -6.81
C VAL A 31 4.04 8.73 -6.76
N GLU A 32 3.55 9.93 -7.06
CA GLU A 32 2.11 10.19 -7.17
C GLU A 32 1.54 9.45 -8.38
N LEU A 33 0.39 8.81 -8.18
CA LEU A 33 -0.29 8.11 -9.25
C LEU A 33 -1.11 9.12 -10.06
N SER A 34 -1.12 8.95 -11.38
CA SER A 34 -1.93 9.78 -12.27
C SER A 34 -3.43 9.62 -12.01
N ASP A 35 -3.84 8.45 -11.51
CA ASP A 35 -5.22 8.16 -11.12
C ASP A 35 -5.22 7.46 -9.76
N GLU A 36 -6.13 7.85 -8.86
CA GLU A 36 -6.21 7.28 -7.52
C GLU A 36 -6.81 5.87 -7.60
N ILE A 37 -6.14 4.87 -7.01
CA ILE A 37 -6.61 3.48 -7.07
C ILE A 37 -7.55 3.21 -5.88
N PRO A 38 -8.83 2.86 -6.11
CA PRO A 38 -9.75 2.56 -5.03
C PRO A 38 -9.39 1.23 -4.35
N VAL A 39 -9.41 1.25 -3.03
CA VAL A 39 -9.08 0.12 -2.18
C VAL A 39 -10.07 -0.03 -1.04
N ARG A 40 -10.16 -1.24 -0.50
CA ARG A 40 -10.80 -1.54 0.77
C ARG A 40 -9.77 -2.13 1.70
N PHE A 41 -9.82 -1.78 2.96
CA PHE A 41 -8.95 -2.39 3.96
C PHE A 41 -9.65 -2.64 5.28
N ALA A 42 -9.20 -3.67 5.98
CA ALA A 42 -9.66 -4.00 7.32
C ALA A 42 -8.50 -4.12 8.29
N LEU A 43 -8.77 -3.77 9.55
CA LEU A 43 -7.82 -3.98 10.63
C LEU A 43 -7.67 -5.47 10.93
N LEU A 44 -6.45 -5.90 11.18
CA LEU A 44 -6.13 -7.24 11.65
C LEU A 44 -5.98 -7.17 13.17
N GLU A 45 -6.85 -7.87 13.89
CA GLU A 45 -6.86 -7.91 15.36
C GLU A 45 -6.55 -9.34 15.80
N GLY A 46 -5.30 -9.57 16.22
CA GLY A 46 -4.84 -10.92 16.55
C GLY A 46 -4.82 -11.83 15.32
N LYS A 47 -5.66 -12.87 15.31
CA LYS A 47 -5.79 -13.84 14.20
C LYS A 47 -6.99 -13.54 13.29
N ASP A 48 -7.80 -12.56 13.65
CA ASP A 48 -9.07 -12.27 13.01
C ASP A 48 -8.97 -10.99 12.18
N VAL A 49 -9.61 -11.02 11.01
CA VAL A 49 -9.85 -9.82 10.22
C VAL A 49 -11.06 -9.13 10.81
N SER A 50 -10.92 -7.87 11.20
CA SER A 50 -12.05 -7.08 11.69
C SER A 50 -13.16 -7.07 10.62
N PRO A 51 -14.44 -7.27 10.99
CA PRO A 51 -15.55 -7.23 10.03
C PRO A 51 -15.73 -5.82 9.44
N ARG A 52 -15.11 -4.81 10.06
CA ARG A 52 -15.14 -3.43 9.59
C ARG A 52 -14.20 -3.24 8.40
N GLN A 53 -14.80 -2.96 7.25
CA GLN A 53 -14.10 -2.56 6.03
C GLN A 53 -14.11 -1.04 5.92
N ILE A 54 -12.94 -0.45 5.68
CA ILE A 54 -12.74 0.97 5.46
C ILE A 54 -12.41 1.16 3.98
N GLU A 55 -13.12 2.08 3.34
CA GLU A 55 -12.85 2.45 1.95
C GLU A 55 -11.76 3.53 1.90
N GLY A 56 -10.89 3.41 0.90
CA GLY A 56 -9.82 4.35 0.69
C GLY A 56 -9.35 4.42 -0.75
N ARG A 57 -8.39 5.31 -0.98
CA ARG A 57 -7.79 5.54 -2.30
C ARG A 57 -6.27 5.66 -2.16
N VAL A 58 -5.54 4.86 -2.92
CA VAL A 58 -4.08 4.99 -3.03
C VAL A 58 -3.79 6.14 -3.99
N TRP A 59 -3.07 7.15 -3.52
CA TRP A 59 -2.72 8.33 -4.33
C TRP A 59 -1.23 8.44 -4.62
N ALA A 60 -0.38 7.75 -3.84
CA ALA A 60 1.04 7.62 -4.15
C ALA A 60 1.57 6.25 -3.73
N GLY A 61 2.55 5.75 -4.47
CA GLY A 61 3.14 4.43 -4.25
C GLY A 61 4.66 4.46 -4.33
N SER A 62 5.27 3.44 -3.75
CA SER A 62 6.69 3.10 -3.86
C SER A 62 6.81 1.57 -3.83
N PRO A 63 7.98 1.00 -4.15
CA PRO A 63 8.17 -0.45 -4.05
C PRO A 63 7.88 -1.04 -2.65
N ASN A 64 8.07 -0.23 -1.59
CA ASN A 64 8.01 -0.68 -0.20
C ASN A 64 6.81 -0.13 0.58
N GLY A 65 5.91 0.61 -0.07
CA GLY A 65 4.77 1.19 0.63
C GLY A 65 3.88 2.05 -0.26
N ALA A 66 2.72 2.42 0.27
CA ALA A 66 1.75 3.27 -0.41
C ALA A 66 1.17 4.30 0.56
N LYS A 67 0.73 5.44 0.01
CA LYS A 67 -0.05 6.45 0.73
C LYS A 67 -1.52 6.30 0.38
N ILE A 68 -2.33 6.15 1.41
CA ILE A 68 -3.77 5.92 1.30
C ILE A 68 -4.50 7.10 1.93
N ARG A 69 -5.52 7.60 1.24
CA ARG A 69 -6.54 8.51 1.81
C ARG A 69 -7.78 7.71 2.13
N SER A 70 -8.34 7.94 3.31
CA SER A 70 -9.59 7.33 3.78
C SER A 70 -10.38 8.34 4.59
N ALA A 71 -11.68 8.13 4.72
CA ALA A 71 -12.53 8.96 5.57
C ALA A 71 -12.15 8.83 7.06
N GLU A 72 -11.56 7.70 7.44
CA GLU A 72 -11.16 7.39 8.79
C GLU A 72 -9.64 7.42 8.95
N VAL A 73 -9.17 7.90 10.09
CA VAL A 73 -7.76 7.78 10.48
C VAL A 73 -7.56 6.42 11.12
N VAL A 74 -6.58 5.67 10.64
CA VAL A 74 -6.16 4.42 11.26
C VAL A 74 -4.97 4.71 12.15
N GLU A 75 -4.98 4.15 13.36
CA GLU A 75 -3.88 4.30 14.31
C GLU A 75 -2.57 3.67 13.78
N GLU A 76 -1.46 4.24 14.22
CA GLU A 76 -0.12 3.75 13.87
C GLU A 76 0.12 2.34 14.41
N LEU A 77 1.01 1.60 13.74
CA LEU A 77 1.42 0.22 14.06
C LEU A 77 0.30 -0.82 13.95
N ARG A 78 -0.91 -0.43 13.54
CA ARG A 78 -1.99 -1.37 13.23
C ARG A 78 -1.65 -2.16 11.97
N ASN A 79 -1.89 -3.47 12.02
CA ASN A 79 -1.79 -4.32 10.84
C ASN A 79 -3.13 -4.24 10.10
N ILE A 80 -3.07 -4.14 8.77
CA ILE A 80 -4.23 -4.06 7.91
C ILE A 80 -4.11 -5.04 6.76
N GLN A 81 -5.23 -5.51 6.26
CA GLN A 81 -5.31 -6.23 4.99
C GLN A 81 -5.96 -5.30 3.97
N ILE A 82 -5.29 -5.10 2.84
CA ILE A 82 -5.72 -4.23 1.75
C ILE A 82 -6.18 -5.09 0.57
N GLN A 83 -7.27 -4.68 -0.05
CA GLN A 83 -7.87 -5.26 -1.23
C GLN A 83 -8.06 -4.17 -2.28
N LEU A 84 -7.66 -4.46 -3.51
CA LEU A 84 -7.90 -3.59 -4.66
C LEU A 84 -9.36 -3.70 -5.08
N VAL A 85 -9.96 -2.58 -5.46
CA VAL A 85 -11.31 -2.53 -6.00
C VAL A 85 -11.24 -2.08 -7.46
N GLU A 86 -11.85 -2.82 -8.36
CA GLU A 86 -11.98 -2.46 -9.78
C GLU A 86 -13.45 -2.53 -10.17
N SER A 87 -14.00 -1.43 -10.71
CA SER A 87 -15.41 -1.34 -11.11
C SER A 87 -16.40 -1.78 -10.03
N GLY A 88 -16.08 -1.51 -8.75
CA GLY A 88 -16.90 -1.90 -7.59
C GLY A 88 -16.71 -3.35 -7.10
N HIS A 89 -15.88 -4.14 -7.77
CA HIS A 89 -15.57 -5.51 -7.38
C HIS A 89 -14.19 -5.61 -6.73
N VAL A 90 -14.08 -6.46 -5.70
CA VAL A 90 -12.79 -6.76 -5.08
C VAL A 90 -11.98 -7.64 -6.03
N VAL A 91 -10.79 -7.17 -6.38
CA VAL A 91 -9.83 -7.95 -7.18
C VAL A 91 -9.11 -8.93 -6.25
N PRO A 92 -9.03 -10.23 -6.61
CA PRO A 92 -8.29 -11.21 -5.83
C PRO A 92 -6.79 -10.88 -5.82
N GLY A 93 -6.13 -11.08 -4.67
CA GLY A 93 -4.70 -10.76 -4.50
C GLY A 93 -4.43 -9.64 -3.49
N GLY A 94 -5.17 -9.61 -2.38
CA GLY A 94 -4.94 -8.65 -1.30
C GLY A 94 -3.55 -8.79 -0.67
N CYS A 95 -3.10 -7.72 -0.01
CA CYS A 95 -1.80 -7.64 0.63
C CYS A 95 -1.94 -7.21 2.09
N SER A 96 -1.14 -7.80 2.97
CA SER A 96 -1.04 -7.38 4.37
C SER A 96 -0.01 -6.26 4.50
N ALA A 97 -0.36 -5.21 5.21
CA ALA A 97 0.49 -4.05 5.44
C ALA A 97 0.40 -3.60 6.90
N LYS A 98 1.31 -2.72 7.29
CA LYS A 98 1.32 -2.09 8.60
C LYS A 98 1.22 -0.59 8.43
N VAL A 99 0.38 0.05 9.22
CA VAL A 99 0.27 1.49 9.26
C VAL A 99 1.55 2.04 9.91
N VAL A 100 2.34 2.75 9.12
CA VAL A 100 3.56 3.42 9.59
C VAL A 100 3.28 4.83 10.12
N GLN A 101 2.25 5.49 9.59
CA GLN A 101 1.81 6.81 10.00
C GLN A 101 0.31 6.97 9.68
N GLY A 102 -0.45 7.43 10.66
CA GLY A 102 -1.87 7.77 10.53
C GLY A 102 -2.08 9.22 10.96
N SER A 103 -2.49 10.08 10.04
CA SER A 103 -2.79 11.48 10.38
C SER A 103 -4.07 11.92 9.68
N ARG A 104 -4.84 12.77 10.34
CA ARG A 104 -5.94 13.46 9.68
C ARG A 104 -5.34 14.57 8.83
N ALA A 105 -5.69 14.62 7.55
CA ALA A 105 -5.40 15.81 6.75
C ALA A 105 -6.09 16.99 7.45
N VAL A 106 -5.29 17.91 7.99
CA VAL A 106 -5.79 19.21 8.42
C VAL A 106 -5.81 20.07 7.17
N ASP A 107 -6.97 20.17 6.52
CA ASP A 107 -7.20 21.20 5.53
C ASP A 107 -7.06 22.54 6.24
N GLY A 108 -5.89 23.17 6.09
CA GLY A 108 -5.58 24.49 6.63
C GLY A 108 -6.41 25.57 5.94
N SER A 109 -6.96 26.47 6.76
CA SER A 109 -7.70 27.69 6.38
C SER A 109 -6.99 28.59 5.39
#